data_AF-A0A220DC45-F1
#
_entry.id   AF-A0A220DC45-F1
#
_cell.length_a   1.000
_cell.length_b   1.000
_cell.length_c   1.000
_cell.angle_alpha   90.00
_cell.angle_beta   90.00
_cell.angle_gamma   90.00
#
_symmetry.space_group_name_H-M   'P 1'
#
loop_
_entity.id
_entity.type
_entity.pdbx_description
1 polymer ?
#
loop_
_entity_poly.entity_id
_entity_poly.type
_entity_poly.pdbx_seq_one_letter_code
_entity_poly.pdbx_strand_id
1 'polypeptide(L)'
;VDNVYGFGKCGDGKTKPAYFNTYQRGPQESVWETIPQPSCDMFKFGNSTGGYLTLFMKEDSPAKQWKFTNAPDADARAIQAAYWALTWAKEQGKTSAISANITKAAKMGDFLRYAMYDKYFKKPGCTAPSCAAGTGKDSAAYLLNWYIAWGG
;
A
#
# COMPACT_ATOMS: atom_id res chain seq x y z
N VAL A 1 -6.71 13.59 -5.55
CA VAL A 1 -6.88 13.70 -7.02
C VAL A 1 -6.40 15.04 -7.52
N ASP A 2 -6.99 16.16 -7.10
CA ASP A 2 -6.67 17.48 -7.67
C ASP A 2 -5.50 18.23 -7.03
N ASN A 3 -4.64 17.52 -6.29
CA ASN A 3 -3.48 18.08 -5.59
C ASN A 3 -3.85 19.20 -4.58
N VAL A 4 -4.94 19.03 -3.82
CA VAL A 4 -5.41 20.01 -2.81
C VAL A 4 -4.36 20.28 -1.73
N TYR A 5 -3.61 19.26 -1.29
CA TYR A 5 -2.50 19.41 -0.34
C TYR A 5 -1.23 20.00 -0.93
N GLY A 6 -1.16 20.18 -2.26
CA GLY A 6 -0.02 20.82 -2.91
C GLY A 6 1.28 20.01 -2.89
N PHE A 7 1.26 18.70 -2.64
CA PHE A 7 2.48 17.88 -2.66
C PHE A 7 2.97 17.56 -4.08
N GLY A 8 2.05 17.28 -5.01
CA GLY A 8 2.37 16.82 -6.35
C GLY A 8 3.16 15.50 -6.38
N LYS A 9 3.98 15.29 -7.43
CA LYS A 9 4.80 14.08 -7.60
C LYS A 9 6.20 14.34 -7.06
N CYS A 10 6.62 13.59 -6.04
CA CYS A 10 7.93 13.76 -5.39
C CYS A 10 8.24 15.23 -5.03
N GLY A 11 7.21 15.91 -4.53
CA GLY A 11 7.28 17.28 -4.07
C GLY A 11 7.43 18.32 -5.19
N ASP A 12 6.98 18.05 -6.41
CA ASP A 12 6.95 19.07 -7.47
C ASP A 12 5.86 20.14 -7.27
N GLY A 13 4.94 19.93 -6.33
CA GLY A 13 3.86 20.83 -5.99
C GLY A 13 2.78 21.02 -7.05
N LYS A 14 2.85 20.28 -8.17
CA LYS A 14 2.03 20.55 -9.36
C LYS A 14 1.29 19.32 -9.88
N THR A 15 1.94 18.15 -9.88
CA THR A 15 1.39 16.96 -10.56
C THR A 15 0.06 16.49 -9.94
N LYS A 16 -0.85 16.06 -10.82
CA LYS A 16 -2.13 15.43 -10.48
C LYS A 16 -2.25 14.06 -11.18
N PRO A 17 -2.74 13.00 -10.51
CA PRO A 17 -3.00 12.92 -9.08
C PRO A 17 -1.71 12.92 -8.24
N ALA A 18 -1.81 13.45 -7.02
CA ALA A 18 -0.73 13.43 -6.03
C ALA A 18 -0.92 12.26 -5.05
N TYR A 19 0.12 11.44 -4.88
CA TYR A 19 0.13 10.35 -3.89
C TYR A 19 0.55 10.88 -2.52
N PHE A 20 -0.27 10.60 -1.53
CA PHE A 20 -0.06 10.97 -0.14
C PHE A 20 -0.63 9.86 0.77
N ASN A 21 -0.25 9.90 2.04
CA ASN A 21 -0.81 9.05 3.07
C ASN A 21 -1.37 9.92 4.22
N THR A 22 -1.90 9.28 5.26
CA THR A 22 -2.33 9.92 6.51
C THR A 22 -1.93 9.05 7.72
N TYR A 23 -2.63 7.92 7.93
CA TYR A 23 -2.49 7.07 9.11
C TYR A 23 -1.10 6.43 9.25
N GLN A 24 -0.43 6.67 10.37
CA GLN A 24 0.90 6.13 10.71
C GLN A 24 1.16 5.95 12.22
N ARG A 25 0.30 6.43 13.12
CA ARG A 25 0.59 6.52 14.58
C ARG A 25 -0.27 5.62 15.47
N GLY A 26 -0.71 4.48 14.92
CA GLY A 26 -1.33 3.41 15.67
C GLY A 26 -2.84 3.57 15.90
N PRO A 27 -3.44 2.71 16.74
CA PRO A 27 -4.88 2.48 16.74
C PRO A 27 -5.73 3.63 17.30
N GLN A 28 -5.12 4.58 18.01
CA GLN A 28 -5.80 5.76 18.56
C GLN A 28 -5.70 6.97 17.64
N GLU A 29 -4.97 6.90 16.52
CA GLU A 29 -4.92 8.00 15.55
C GLU A 29 -6.21 7.99 14.72
N SER A 30 -7.19 8.79 15.14
CA SER A 30 -8.41 9.00 14.36
C SER A 30 -8.12 9.82 13.10
N VAL A 31 -9.06 9.84 12.16
CA VAL A 31 -8.96 10.65 10.93
C VAL A 31 -8.67 12.13 11.21
N TRP A 32 -9.17 12.65 12.33
CA TRP A 32 -9.03 14.05 12.75
C TRP A 32 -7.64 14.38 13.29
N GLU A 33 -6.85 13.37 13.61
CA GLU A 33 -5.57 13.52 14.27
C GLU A 33 -4.41 13.31 13.30
N THR A 34 -4.67 12.77 12.11
CA THR A 34 -3.63 12.50 11.10
C THR A 34 -2.94 13.78 10.60
N ILE A 35 -1.71 13.62 10.12
CA ILE A 35 -0.94 14.69 9.45
C ILE A 35 -0.69 14.24 8.01
N PRO A 36 -1.46 14.72 7.01
CA PRO A 36 -1.27 14.34 5.61
C PRO A 36 0.17 14.59 5.13
N GLN A 37 0.76 13.58 4.47
CA GLN A 37 2.17 13.54 4.12
C GLN A 37 2.38 12.90 2.74
N PRO A 38 3.35 13.38 1.93
CA PRO A 38 3.59 12.83 0.61
C PRO A 38 4.10 11.39 0.67
N SER A 39 3.68 10.55 -0.29
CA SER A 39 4.21 9.19 -0.43
C SER A 39 5.69 9.19 -0.84
N CYS A 40 6.14 10.22 -1.56
CA CYS A 40 7.54 10.44 -1.94
C CYS A 40 8.08 11.65 -1.17
N ASP A 41 8.83 11.39 -0.10
CA ASP A 41 9.36 12.41 0.79
C ASP A 41 10.77 12.83 0.34
N MET A 42 10.83 14.01 -0.29
CA MET A 42 12.06 14.63 -0.77
C MET A 42 12.55 15.76 0.14
N PHE A 43 12.01 15.86 1.36
CA PHE A 43 12.27 16.92 2.35
C PHE A 43 11.95 18.33 1.84
N LYS A 44 10.99 18.42 0.91
CA LYS A 44 10.49 19.71 0.38
C LYS A 44 9.37 20.31 1.23
N PHE A 45 8.77 19.50 2.10
CA PHE A 45 7.67 19.85 2.99
C PHE A 45 7.94 19.21 4.36
N GLY A 46 7.24 19.65 5.40
CA GLY A 46 7.49 19.19 6.76
C GLY A 46 8.71 19.88 7.37
N ASN A 47 9.44 19.20 8.25
CA ASN A 47 10.62 19.78 8.89
C ASN A 47 11.88 19.71 8.01
N SER A 48 12.87 20.54 8.32
CA SER A 48 14.11 20.69 7.55
C SER A 48 15.05 19.49 7.61
N THR A 49 14.90 18.61 8.61
CA THR A 49 15.88 17.56 8.94
C THR A 49 15.40 16.17 8.55
N GLY A 50 14.18 16.03 8.01
CA GLY A 50 13.64 14.73 7.61
C GLY A 50 12.24 14.76 7.01
N GLY A 51 11.75 15.93 6.58
CA GLY A 51 10.41 16.10 6.05
C GLY A 51 9.34 15.71 7.07
N TYR A 52 8.53 14.70 6.75
CA TYR A 52 7.54 14.16 7.69
C TYR A 52 8.02 12.87 8.39
N LEU A 53 9.14 12.28 7.97
CA LEU A 53 9.55 10.93 8.40
C LEU A 53 9.73 10.83 9.92
N THR A 54 10.37 11.84 10.52
CA THR A 54 10.70 11.85 11.95
C THR A 54 9.48 11.98 12.86
N LEU A 55 8.29 12.26 12.32
CA LEU A 55 7.02 12.19 13.06
C LEU A 55 6.56 10.75 13.30
N PHE A 56 7.01 9.81 12.46
CA PHE A 56 6.49 8.44 12.42
C PHE A 56 7.54 7.41 12.82
N MET A 57 8.80 7.65 12.46
CA MET A 57 9.92 6.77 12.75
C MET A 57 11.06 7.55 13.39
N LYS A 58 11.61 7.01 14.48
CA LYS A 58 12.82 7.56 15.08
C LYS A 58 14.02 7.12 14.25
N GLU A 59 14.60 8.07 13.53
CA GLU A 59 15.78 7.87 12.69
C GLU A 59 16.79 8.99 12.99
N ASP A 60 18.06 8.63 13.19
CA ASP A 60 19.11 9.62 13.45
C ASP A 60 19.50 10.39 12.16
N SER A 61 19.34 9.77 11.00
CA SER A 61 19.68 10.34 9.70
C SER A 61 18.67 9.90 8.64
N PRO A 62 17.50 10.56 8.58
CA PRO A 62 16.44 10.17 7.65
C PRO A 62 16.87 10.40 6.20
N ALA A 63 16.58 9.42 5.34
CA ALA A 63 16.88 9.47 3.91
C ALA A 63 15.63 9.86 3.10
N LYS A 64 15.85 10.62 2.01
CA LYS A 64 14.80 10.86 1.00
C LYS A 64 14.35 9.51 0.45
N GLN A 65 13.05 9.28 0.45
CA GLN A 65 12.49 7.96 0.20
C GLN A 65 11.07 8.04 -0.36
N TRP A 66 10.61 6.94 -0.94
CA TRP A 66 9.22 6.76 -1.32
C TRP A 66 8.62 5.56 -0.58
N LYS A 67 7.33 5.63 -0.29
CA LYS A 67 6.56 4.57 0.37
C LYS A 67 5.11 4.57 -0.08
N PHE A 68 4.57 3.39 -0.28
CA PHE A 68 3.18 3.18 -0.65
C PHE A 68 2.54 2.16 0.28
N THR A 69 1.22 2.26 0.43
CA THR A 69 0.40 1.35 1.23
C THR A 69 -0.76 0.90 0.36
N ASN A 70 -0.88 -0.40 0.17
CA ASN A 70 -2.01 -1.02 -0.50
C ASN A 70 -3.12 -1.31 0.52
N ALA A 71 -4.37 -1.19 0.08
CA ALA A 71 -5.55 -1.66 0.78
C ALA A 71 -6.01 -2.98 0.11
N PRO A 72 -5.72 -4.15 0.71
CA PRO A 72 -5.90 -5.45 0.07
C PRO A 72 -7.34 -5.75 -0.35
N ASP A 73 -8.31 -5.22 0.39
CA ASP A 73 -9.73 -5.34 0.06
C ASP A 73 -10.09 -4.64 -1.25
N ALA A 74 -9.45 -3.50 -1.56
CA ALA A 74 -9.70 -2.76 -2.80
C ALA A 74 -9.17 -3.52 -4.03
N ASP A 75 -7.97 -4.07 -3.95
CA ASP A 75 -7.40 -4.91 -5.00
C ASP A 75 -8.21 -6.19 -5.18
N ALA A 76 -8.59 -6.86 -4.09
CA ALA A 76 -9.45 -8.03 -4.13
C ALA A 76 -10.80 -7.74 -4.79
N ARG A 77 -11.41 -6.58 -4.49
CA ARG A 77 -12.67 -6.13 -5.11
C ARG A 77 -12.50 -5.87 -6.61
N ALA A 78 -11.37 -5.30 -7.04
CA ALA A 78 -11.07 -5.12 -8.46
C ALA A 78 -10.91 -6.46 -9.20
N ILE A 79 -10.26 -7.45 -8.56
CA ILE A 79 -10.14 -8.82 -9.08
C ILE A 79 -11.51 -9.50 -9.16
N GLN A 80 -12.34 -9.35 -8.13
CA GLN A 80 -13.72 -9.86 -8.12
C GLN A 80 -14.55 -9.25 -9.26
N ALA A 81 -14.44 -7.95 -9.52
CA ALA A 81 -15.10 -7.30 -10.64
C ALA A 81 -14.60 -7.83 -11.99
N ALA A 82 -13.29 -8.07 -12.12
CA ALA A 82 -12.71 -8.66 -13.33
C ALA A 82 -13.20 -10.09 -13.57
N TYR A 83 -13.42 -10.88 -12.53
CA TYR A 83 -14.04 -12.21 -12.63
C TYR A 83 -15.43 -12.13 -13.27
N TRP A 84 -16.30 -11.26 -12.77
CA TRP A 84 -17.65 -11.11 -13.34
C TRP A 84 -17.62 -10.57 -14.77
N ALA A 85 -16.75 -9.60 -15.06
CA ALA A 85 -16.55 -9.11 -16.41
C ALA A 85 -16.12 -10.24 -17.37
N LEU A 86 -15.26 -11.16 -16.92
CA LEU A 86 -14.87 -12.34 -17.69
C LEU A 86 -16.05 -13.29 -17.92
N THR A 87 -16.86 -13.55 -16.90
CA THR A 87 -18.06 -14.40 -17.02
C THR A 87 -19.03 -13.83 -18.06
N TRP A 88 -19.38 -12.55 -17.96
CA TRP A 88 -20.30 -11.92 -18.90
C TRP A 88 -19.72 -11.78 -20.31
N ALA A 89 -18.42 -11.52 -20.44
CA ALA A 89 -17.77 -11.48 -21.75
C ALA A 89 -17.74 -12.87 -22.41
N LYS A 90 -17.62 -13.96 -21.64
CA LYS A 90 -17.75 -15.33 -22.16
C LYS A 90 -19.15 -15.60 -22.71
N GLU A 91 -20.19 -15.24 -21.95
CA GLU A 91 -21.59 -15.38 -22.38
C GLU A 91 -21.89 -14.63 -23.69
N GLN A 92 -21.23 -13.49 -23.90
CA GLN A 92 -21.38 -12.69 -25.11
C GLN A 92 -20.40 -13.05 -26.24
N GLY A 93 -19.48 -14.01 -26.03
CA GLY A 93 -18.43 -14.31 -27.01
C GLY A 93 -17.42 -13.17 -27.24
N LYS A 94 -17.23 -12.28 -26.26
CA LYS A 94 -16.41 -11.05 -26.34
C LYS A 94 -15.17 -11.07 -25.43
N THR A 95 -14.66 -12.24 -25.06
CA THR A 95 -13.51 -12.36 -24.15
C THR A 95 -12.24 -11.67 -24.68
N SER A 96 -12.02 -11.69 -26.00
CA SER A 96 -10.88 -11.04 -26.64
C SER A 96 -10.80 -9.54 -26.33
N ALA A 97 -11.95 -8.86 -26.24
CA ALA A 97 -12.05 -7.42 -26.00
C ALA A 97 -11.56 -6.99 -24.61
N ILE A 98 -11.56 -7.90 -23.62
CA ILE A 98 -11.17 -7.59 -22.24
C ILE A 98 -9.92 -8.33 -21.77
N SER A 99 -9.33 -9.18 -22.62
CA SER A 99 -8.20 -10.07 -22.28
C SER A 99 -7.05 -9.36 -21.56
N ALA A 100 -6.63 -8.18 -22.03
CA ALA A 100 -5.57 -7.40 -21.40
C ALA A 100 -5.91 -6.95 -19.96
N ASN A 101 -7.18 -6.64 -19.67
CA ASN A 101 -7.62 -6.26 -18.32
C ASN A 101 -7.68 -7.46 -17.39
N ILE A 102 -8.05 -8.64 -17.91
CA ILE A 102 -7.99 -9.89 -17.14
C ILE A 102 -6.55 -10.23 -16.78
N THR A 103 -5.59 -10.07 -17.70
CA THR A 103 -4.17 -10.25 -17.39
C THR A 103 -3.69 -9.28 -16.30
N LYS A 104 -4.14 -8.02 -16.33
CA LYS A 104 -3.82 -7.04 -15.27
C LYS A 104 -4.41 -7.44 -13.92
N ALA A 105 -5.67 -7.90 -13.89
CA ALA A 105 -6.30 -8.38 -12.66
C ALA A 105 -5.60 -9.63 -12.10
N ALA A 106 -5.20 -10.57 -12.95
CA ALA A 106 -4.42 -11.73 -12.54
C ALA A 106 -3.07 -11.32 -11.93
N LYS A 107 -2.35 -10.38 -12.58
CA LYS A 107 -1.10 -9.83 -12.05
C LYS A 107 -1.30 -9.11 -10.71
N MET A 108 -2.38 -8.35 -10.56
CA MET A 108 -2.75 -7.72 -9.28
C MET A 108 -2.95 -8.78 -8.19
N GLY A 109 -3.67 -9.86 -8.49
CA GLY A 109 -3.86 -10.98 -7.56
C GLY A 109 -2.55 -11.69 -7.18
N ASP A 110 -1.60 -11.75 -8.10
CA ASP A 110 -0.28 -12.33 -7.83
C ASP A 110 0.52 -11.49 -6.81
N PHE A 111 0.53 -10.16 -6.96
CA PHE A 111 1.14 -9.26 -5.98
C PHE A 111 0.34 -9.17 -4.67
N LEU A 112 -0.99 -9.30 -4.72
CA LEU A 112 -1.87 -9.27 -3.54
C LEU A 112 -1.54 -10.38 -2.53
N ARG A 113 -0.82 -11.44 -2.94
CA ARG A 113 -0.32 -12.48 -2.03
C ARG A 113 0.55 -11.94 -0.89
N TYR A 114 1.17 -10.76 -1.03
CA TYR A 114 1.87 -10.12 0.09
C TYR A 114 0.95 -9.80 1.27
N ALA A 115 -0.36 -9.61 1.05
CA ALA A 115 -1.33 -9.35 2.11
C ALA A 115 -1.56 -10.59 3.00
N MET A 116 -1.07 -11.76 2.59
CA MET A 116 -1.24 -13.01 3.32
C MET A 116 -0.21 -13.21 4.42
N TYR A 117 0.80 -12.35 4.52
CA TYR A 117 1.92 -12.51 5.46
C TYR A 117 1.79 -11.56 6.66
N ASP A 118 2.34 -12.02 7.79
CA ASP A 118 2.60 -11.15 8.95
C ASP A 118 3.44 -9.93 8.55
N LYS A 119 3.21 -8.79 9.20
CA LYS A 119 3.87 -7.51 8.90
C LYS A 119 5.40 -7.61 8.84
N TYR A 120 5.99 -8.46 9.68
CA TYR A 120 7.43 -8.69 9.75
C TYR A 120 7.79 -10.16 9.51
N PHE A 121 6.95 -10.88 8.77
CA PHE A 121 7.12 -12.30 8.43
C PHE A 121 7.37 -13.19 9.66
N LYS A 122 6.75 -12.88 10.80
CA LYS A 122 6.78 -13.75 11.99
C LYS A 122 5.77 -14.89 11.84
N LYS A 123 6.04 -16.00 12.54
CA LYS A 123 5.13 -17.15 12.55
C LYS A 123 3.84 -16.81 13.34
N PRO A 124 2.66 -17.31 12.92
CA PRO A 124 1.42 -17.16 13.67
C PRO A 124 1.59 -17.63 15.13
N GLY A 125 0.95 -16.91 16.06
CA GLY A 125 1.05 -17.19 17.50
C GLY A 125 2.28 -16.57 18.19
N CYS A 126 3.17 -15.89 17.45
CA CYS A 126 4.23 -15.09 18.06
C CYS A 126 3.64 -13.96 18.92
N THR A 127 4.13 -13.82 20.15
CA THR A 127 3.63 -12.85 21.14
C THR A 127 4.64 -11.77 21.51
N ALA A 128 5.86 -11.80 20.93
CA ALA A 128 6.93 -10.85 21.23
C ALA A 128 7.77 -10.51 20.00
N PRO A 129 8.33 -9.29 19.88
CA PRO A 129 9.18 -8.92 18.74
C PRO A 129 10.41 -9.84 18.53
N SER A 130 10.87 -10.48 19.60
CA SER A 130 12.04 -11.37 19.62
C SER A 130 11.82 -12.76 19.02
N CYS A 131 10.59 -13.16 18.66
CA CYS A 131 10.36 -14.46 18.02
C CYS A 131 11.21 -14.61 16.76
N ALA A 132 11.60 -15.85 16.44
CA ALA A 132 12.20 -16.15 15.14
C ALA A 132 11.24 -15.79 13.99
N ALA A 133 11.80 -15.29 12.88
CA ALA A 133 11.04 -15.10 11.65
C ALA A 133 10.67 -16.46 11.02
N GLY A 134 9.66 -16.47 10.16
CA GLY A 134 9.37 -17.58 9.27
C GLY A 134 10.49 -17.79 8.25
N THR A 135 10.61 -19.01 7.74
CA THR A 135 11.55 -19.37 6.65
C THR A 135 10.83 -19.56 5.31
N GLY A 136 9.54 -19.27 5.26
CA GLY A 136 8.76 -19.20 4.03
C GLY A 136 7.29 -18.96 4.35
N LYS A 137 6.44 -19.88 3.89
CA LYS A 137 4.98 -19.81 4.06
C LYS A 137 4.50 -19.98 5.51
N ASP A 138 5.39 -20.33 6.43
CA ASP A 138 5.08 -20.47 7.86
C ASP A 138 4.88 -19.12 8.58
N SER A 139 5.01 -18.01 7.86
CA SER A 139 4.60 -16.67 8.29
C SER A 139 3.31 -16.17 7.63
N ALA A 140 2.65 -17.01 6.82
CA ALA A 140 1.40 -16.65 6.15
C ALA A 140 0.18 -17.02 7.01
N ALA A 141 -0.76 -16.08 7.13
CA ALA A 141 -2.10 -16.30 7.68
C ALA A 141 -3.13 -16.70 6.61
N TYR A 142 -2.78 -16.56 5.31
CA TYR A 142 -3.68 -16.84 4.16
C TYR A 142 -5.01 -16.07 4.18
N LEU A 143 -5.02 -14.92 4.88
CA LEU A 143 -6.11 -13.95 4.88
C LEU A 143 -5.63 -12.66 4.22
N LEU A 144 -6.56 -11.79 3.83
CA LEU A 144 -6.20 -10.42 3.43
C LEU A 144 -6.03 -9.58 4.69
N ASN A 145 -4.79 -9.17 4.97
CA ASN A 145 -4.48 -8.30 6.10
C ASN A 145 -4.96 -6.84 5.88
N TRP A 146 -4.71 -5.96 6.85
CA TRP A 146 -5.11 -4.55 6.76
C TRP A 146 -4.37 -3.78 5.67
N TYR A 147 -3.10 -4.11 5.41
CA TYR A 147 -2.30 -3.48 4.37
C TYR A 147 -1.05 -4.27 3.99
N ILE A 148 -0.60 -4.03 2.76
CA ILE A 148 0.78 -4.25 2.33
C ILE A 148 1.47 -2.89 2.25
N ALA A 149 2.72 -2.77 2.67
CA ALA A 149 3.51 -1.57 2.46
C ALA A 149 4.86 -1.89 1.82
N TRP A 150 5.34 -1.01 0.95
CA TRP A 150 6.66 -1.10 0.32
C TRP A 150 7.24 0.30 0.10
N GLY A 151 8.56 0.42 0.13
CA GLY A 151 9.27 1.68 0.00
C GLY A 151 10.76 1.49 -0.29
N GLY A 152 11.46 2.60 -0.55
CA GLY A 152 12.89 2.63 -0.82
C GLY A 152 13.42 4.02 -1.13
#